data_AF-A0A0F5W8R3-F1
#
_entry.id   AF-A0A0F5W8R3-F1
#
_cell.length_a   1.000
_cell.length_b   1.000
_cell.length_c   1.000
_cell.angle_alpha   90.00
_cell.angle_beta   90.00
_cell.angle_gamma   90.00
#
_symmetry.space_group_name_H-M   'P 1'
#
loop_
_entity.id
_entity.type
_entity.pdbx_description
1 polymer ?
#
loop_
_entity_poly.entity_id
_entity_poly.type
_entity_poly.pdbx_seq_one_letter_code
_entity_poly.pdbx_strand_id
1 'polypeptide(L)'
;MPHFELSSSQYRLLAETVLSSLPDPATEEDAQLEWSARGLNWEDPELDVSELIFLGLVSREQGLFAMTHLGAAVHYRAVYEAAEERLAAVAMLAEAAENVGPRFSRAVRRLAQGSFSFGEALAEVARND
;
A
#
# COMPACT_ATOMS: atom_id res chain seq x y z
N MET A 1 15.18 2.13 -16.51
CA MET A 1 14.76 0.96 -15.70
C MET A 1 13.57 0.34 -16.39
N PRO A 2 13.36 -0.98 -16.32
CA PRO A 2 12.10 -1.57 -16.76
C PRO A 2 10.95 -0.93 -15.94
N HIS A 3 9.91 -0.47 -16.64
CA HIS A 3 8.68 0.01 -16.03
C HIS A 3 7.67 -1.13 -16.07
N PHE A 4 7.56 -1.86 -14.96
CA PHE A 4 6.44 -2.77 -14.72
C PHE A 4 5.54 -2.11 -13.67
N GLU A 5 4.24 -2.09 -13.92
CA GLU A 5 3.25 -1.63 -12.96
C GLU A 5 2.71 -2.86 -12.23
N LEU A 6 2.89 -2.90 -10.92
CA LEU A 6 2.33 -3.96 -10.09
C LEU A 6 0.86 -3.69 -9.83
N SER A 7 0.07 -4.75 -9.75
CA SER A 7 -1.32 -4.65 -9.32
C SER A 7 -1.41 -4.24 -7.84
N SER A 8 -2.59 -3.78 -7.41
CA SER A 8 -2.83 -3.47 -5.99
C SER A 8 -2.63 -4.69 -5.08
N SER A 9 -2.98 -5.89 -5.55
CA SER A 9 -2.78 -7.15 -4.80
C SER A 9 -1.30 -7.50 -4.69
N GLN A 10 -0.51 -7.29 -5.75
CA GLN A 10 0.94 -7.48 -5.72
C GLN A 10 1.64 -6.49 -4.78
N TYR A 11 1.25 -5.21 -4.80
CA TYR A 11 1.75 -4.24 -3.83
C TYR A 11 1.37 -4.61 -2.40
N ARG A 12 0.16 -5.16 -2.19
CA ARG A 12 -0.27 -5.64 -0.87
C ARG A 12 0.57 -6.84 -0.41
N LEU A 13 0.85 -7.80 -1.29
CA LEU A 13 1.70 -8.95 -0.98
C LEU A 13 3.12 -8.50 -0.63
N LEU A 14 3.69 -7.56 -1.38
CA LEU A 14 4.98 -6.96 -1.04
C LEU A 14 4.94 -6.26 0.33
N ALA A 15 3.88 -5.50 0.63
CA ALA A 15 3.76 -4.85 1.94
C ALA A 15 3.74 -5.86 3.10
N GLU A 16 3.03 -6.97 2.94
CA GLU A 16 2.97 -8.02 3.97
C GLU A 16 4.29 -8.80 4.12
N THR A 17 4.97 -9.10 3.00
CA THR A 17 6.30 -9.75 3.03
C THR A 17 7.39 -8.88 3.63
N VAL A 18 7.26 -7.54 3.59
CA VAL A 18 8.14 -6.60 4.32
C VAL A 18 8.02 -6.80 5.84
N LEU A 19 6.81 -7.07 6.33
CA LEU A 19 6.56 -7.20 7.77
C LEU A 19 7.08 -8.53 8.30
N SER A 20 6.87 -9.59 7.55
CA SER A 20 7.38 -10.93 7.83
C SER A 20 7.22 -11.83 6.61
N SER A 21 8.10 -12.83 6.46
CA SER A 21 7.95 -13.84 5.42
C SER A 21 6.57 -14.50 5.48
N LEU A 22 6.00 -14.80 4.32
CA LEU A 22 4.70 -15.45 4.19
C LEU A 22 4.88 -16.94 3.97
N PRO A 23 4.17 -17.82 4.67
CA PRO A 23 4.15 -19.24 4.31
C PRO A 23 3.46 -19.44 2.96
N ASP A 24 3.78 -20.54 2.29
CA ASP A 24 3.12 -20.88 1.03
C ASP A 24 1.71 -21.44 1.28
N PRO A 25 0.63 -20.79 0.79
CA PRO A 25 -0.74 -21.24 1.01
C PRO A 25 -1.06 -22.55 0.30
N ALA A 26 -0.21 -22.99 -0.65
CA ALA A 26 -0.36 -24.29 -1.31
C ALA A 26 0.11 -25.47 -0.44
N THR A 27 0.84 -25.22 0.65
CA THR A 27 1.41 -26.31 1.47
C THR A 27 0.50 -26.75 2.61
N GLU A 28 -0.15 -25.83 3.31
CA GLU A 28 -0.90 -26.13 4.56
C GLU A 28 -2.10 -25.20 4.76
N GLU A 29 -3.16 -25.68 5.43
CA GLU A 29 -4.37 -24.88 5.76
C GLU A 29 -4.04 -23.69 6.68
N ASP A 30 -3.09 -23.85 7.59
CA ASP A 30 -2.64 -22.77 8.48
C ASP A 30 -2.04 -21.58 7.71
N ALA A 31 -1.36 -21.86 6.58
CA ALA A 31 -0.83 -20.82 5.71
C ALA A 31 -1.95 -20.02 5.02
N GLN A 32 -3.04 -20.69 4.61
CA GLN A 32 -4.22 -20.04 4.02
C GLN A 32 -4.94 -19.15 5.05
N LEU A 33 -5.04 -19.62 6.30
CA LEU A 33 -5.59 -18.84 7.41
C LEU A 33 -4.73 -17.60 7.69
N GLU A 34 -3.41 -17.74 7.69
CA GLU A 34 -2.49 -16.62 7.88
C GLU A 34 -2.62 -15.56 6.78
N TRP A 35 -2.70 -15.98 5.52
CA TRP A 35 -2.93 -15.09 4.39
C TRP A 35 -4.25 -14.33 4.53
N SER A 36 -5.32 -15.04 4.86
CA SER A 36 -6.63 -14.44 5.11
C SER A 36 -6.59 -13.41 6.24
N ALA A 37 -5.90 -13.72 7.34
CA ALA A 37 -5.76 -12.82 8.48
C ALA A 37 -4.99 -11.54 8.14
N ARG A 38 -4.09 -11.59 7.15
CA ARG A 38 -3.36 -10.43 6.60
C ARG A 38 -4.12 -9.70 5.48
N GLY A 39 -5.31 -10.19 5.12
CA GLY A 39 -6.14 -9.65 4.05
C GLY A 39 -5.56 -9.93 2.66
N LEU A 40 -4.81 -11.03 2.51
CA LEU A 40 -4.32 -11.52 1.23
C LEU A 40 -5.31 -12.54 0.66
N ASN A 41 -5.41 -12.58 -0.68
CA ASN A 41 -6.19 -13.60 -1.37
C ASN A 41 -5.34 -14.87 -1.52
N TRP A 42 -5.74 -15.96 -0.87
CA TRP A 42 -5.10 -17.27 -1.02
C TRP A 42 -5.80 -18.17 -2.03
N GLU A 43 -6.99 -17.79 -2.54
CA GLU A 43 -7.76 -18.62 -3.48
C GLU A 43 -7.12 -18.66 -4.88
N ASP A 44 -6.38 -17.60 -5.25
CA ASP A 44 -5.55 -17.54 -6.45
C ASP A 44 -4.19 -16.88 -6.15
N PRO A 45 -3.32 -17.55 -5.36
CA PRO A 45 -2.05 -16.99 -4.94
C PRO A 45 -0.98 -17.13 -6.02
N GLU A 46 -1.17 -18.08 -6.95
CA GLU A 46 -0.18 -18.48 -7.94
C GLU A 46 0.09 -17.37 -8.96
N LEU A 47 -0.93 -16.61 -9.36
CA LEU A 47 -0.75 -15.56 -10.37
C LEU A 47 0.15 -14.43 -9.85
N ASP A 48 -0.17 -13.86 -8.69
CA ASP A 48 0.59 -12.75 -8.11
C ASP A 48 1.97 -13.19 -7.60
N VAL A 49 2.07 -14.34 -6.94
CA VAL A 49 3.36 -14.82 -6.42
C VAL A 49 4.30 -15.22 -7.55
N SER A 50 3.81 -15.93 -8.58
CA SER A 50 4.68 -16.37 -9.68
C SER A 50 5.24 -15.18 -10.44
N GLU A 51 4.44 -14.12 -10.65
CA GLU A 51 4.91 -12.90 -11.30
C GLU A 51 5.94 -12.17 -10.43
N LEU A 52 5.70 -12.04 -9.11
CA LEU A 52 6.65 -11.41 -8.20
C LEU A 52 7.97 -12.19 -8.07
N ILE A 53 7.94 -13.53 -8.14
CA ILE A 53 9.14 -14.37 -8.21
C ILE A 53 9.86 -14.19 -9.54
N PHE A 54 9.12 -14.19 -10.66
CA PHE A 54 9.68 -13.98 -12.00
C PHE A 54 10.38 -12.62 -12.12
N LEU A 55 9.80 -11.57 -11.54
CA LEU A 55 10.38 -10.23 -11.45
C LEU A 55 11.53 -10.13 -10.41
N GLY A 56 11.78 -11.18 -9.64
CA GLY A 56 12.81 -11.23 -8.61
C GLY A 56 12.53 -10.34 -7.39
N LEU A 57 11.27 -9.98 -7.15
CA LEU A 57 10.85 -9.12 -6.03
C LEU A 57 10.64 -9.92 -4.74
N VAL A 58 10.31 -11.20 -4.90
CA VAL A 58 10.13 -12.18 -3.82
C VAL A 58 10.94 -13.43 -4.16
N SER A 59 11.55 -14.07 -3.14
CA SER A 59 12.16 -15.39 -3.25
C SER A 59 11.34 -16.42 -2.49
N ARG A 60 11.42 -17.69 -2.91
CA ARG A 60 10.86 -18.82 -2.18
C ARG A 60 12.00 -19.58 -1.50
N GLU A 61 12.01 -19.59 -0.18
CA GLU A 61 13.06 -20.21 0.64
C GLU A 61 12.41 -21.07 1.72
N GLN A 62 12.69 -22.37 1.72
CA GLN A 62 12.17 -23.32 2.73
C GLN A 62 10.64 -23.30 2.88
N GLY A 63 9.90 -23.08 1.79
CA GLY A 63 8.44 -23.00 1.82
C GLY A 63 7.88 -21.64 2.25
N LEU A 64 8.73 -20.64 2.44
CA LEU A 64 8.35 -19.27 2.76
C LEU A 64 8.65 -18.34 1.58
N PHE A 65 7.77 -17.37 1.36
CA PHE A 65 8.00 -16.23 0.50
C PHE A 65 8.65 -15.10 1.29
N ALA A 66 9.86 -14.75 0.90
CA ALA A 66 10.64 -13.68 1.52
C ALA A 66 10.89 -12.56 0.52
N MET A 67 10.89 -11.31 1.01
CA MET A 67 11.19 -10.16 0.17
C MET A 67 12.67 -10.11 -0.20
N THR A 68 12.97 -9.85 -1.47
CA THR A 68 14.33 -9.59 -1.92
C THR A 68 14.71 -8.11 -1.72
N HIS A 69 16.00 -7.77 -1.82
CA HIS A 69 16.42 -6.36 -1.82
C HIS A 69 15.79 -5.54 -2.96
N LEU A 70 15.56 -6.16 -4.12
CA LEU A 70 14.86 -5.50 -5.24
C LEU A 70 13.39 -5.26 -4.89
N GLY A 71 12.72 -6.25 -4.31
CA GLY A 71 11.35 -6.11 -3.81
C GLY A 71 11.23 -4.99 -2.78
N ALA A 72 12.17 -4.90 -1.84
CA ALA A 72 12.23 -3.83 -0.85
C ALA A 72 12.40 -2.45 -1.49
N ALA A 73 13.29 -2.33 -2.48
CA ALA A 73 13.49 -1.07 -3.20
C ALA A 73 12.22 -0.63 -3.95
N VAL A 74 11.53 -1.57 -4.61
CA VAL A 74 10.25 -1.30 -5.30
C VAL A 74 9.17 -0.90 -4.30
N HIS A 75 9.02 -1.64 -3.20
CA HIS A 75 8.06 -1.34 -2.13
C HIS A 75 8.29 0.05 -1.54
N TYR A 76 9.50 0.36 -1.09
CA TYR A 76 9.79 1.64 -0.46
C TYR A 76 9.74 2.83 -1.43
N ARG A 77 10.03 2.62 -2.72
CA ARG A 77 9.79 3.65 -3.74
C ARG A 77 8.31 3.99 -3.85
N ALA A 78 7.44 2.99 -3.93
CA ALA A 78 6.00 3.21 -4.00
C ALA A 78 5.46 3.89 -2.73
N VAL A 79 5.95 3.50 -1.54
CA VAL A 79 5.61 4.16 -0.27
C VAL A 79 6.06 5.62 -0.25
N TYR A 80 7.25 5.91 -0.77
CA TYR A 80 7.78 7.27 -0.88
C TYR A 80 6.94 8.12 -1.83
N GLU A 81 6.65 7.64 -3.03
CA GLU A 81 5.83 8.33 -4.03
C GLU A 81 4.43 8.66 -3.47
N ALA A 82 3.78 7.69 -2.83
CA ALA A 82 2.48 7.92 -2.19
C ALA A 82 2.54 8.88 -0.99
N ALA A 83 3.67 8.98 -0.30
CA ALA A 83 3.87 9.96 0.78
C ALA A 83 4.06 11.37 0.22
N GLU A 84 4.85 11.52 -0.85
CA GLU A 84 5.05 12.79 -1.55
C GLU A 84 3.74 13.32 -2.13
N GLU A 85 2.93 12.47 -2.76
CA GLU A 85 1.61 12.85 -3.28
C GLU A 85 0.68 13.38 -2.18
N ARG A 86 0.64 12.70 -1.03
CA ARG A 86 -0.16 13.13 0.13
C ARG A 86 0.35 14.44 0.71
N LEU A 87 1.67 14.64 0.78
CA LEU A 87 2.26 15.88 1.25
C LEU A 87 1.92 17.05 0.31
N ALA A 88 2.01 16.84 -1.01
CA ALA A 88 1.61 17.83 -2.01
C ALA A 88 0.12 18.17 -1.89
N ALA A 89 -0.74 17.16 -1.70
CA ALA A 89 -2.17 17.38 -1.48
C ALA A 89 -2.46 18.19 -0.21
N VAL A 90 -1.73 17.95 0.88
CA VAL A 90 -1.83 18.74 2.12
C VAL A 90 -1.41 20.18 1.88
N ALA A 91 -0.31 20.42 1.16
CA ALA A 91 0.13 21.77 0.81
C ALA A 91 -0.91 22.51 -0.02
N MET A 92 -1.46 21.87 -1.07
CA MET A 92 -2.54 22.45 -1.87
C MET A 92 -3.81 22.73 -1.05
N LEU A 93 -4.16 21.84 -0.11
CA LEU A 93 -5.31 22.07 0.77
C LEU A 93 -5.09 23.28 1.68
N ALA A 94 -3.87 23.46 2.19
CA ALA A 94 -3.51 24.61 3.01
C ALA A 94 -3.54 25.92 2.22
N GLU A 95 -3.10 25.92 0.96
CA GLU A 95 -3.20 27.08 0.07
C GLU A 95 -4.65 27.43 -0.28
N ALA A 96 -5.50 26.43 -0.51
CA ALA A 96 -6.91 26.64 -0.86
C ALA A 96 -7.78 27.09 0.33
N ALA A 97 -7.30 26.94 1.56
CA ALA A 97 -8.05 27.30 2.76
C ALA A 97 -7.98 28.81 3.03
N GLU A 98 -8.92 29.58 2.47
CA GLU A 98 -9.03 31.03 2.72
C GLU A 98 -9.34 31.36 4.19
N ASN A 99 -10.03 30.47 4.92
CA ASN A 99 -10.31 30.58 6.34
C ASN A 99 -10.11 29.22 7.05
N VAL A 100 -9.25 29.17 8.06
CA VAL A 100 -8.97 27.94 8.83
C VAL A 100 -10.13 27.65 9.80
N GLY A 101 -11.13 26.92 9.32
CA GLY A 101 -12.26 26.46 10.14
C GLY A 101 -11.92 25.24 11.02
N PRO A 102 -12.79 24.87 11.98
CA PRO A 102 -12.56 23.75 12.91
C PRO A 102 -12.33 22.38 12.24
N ARG A 103 -12.84 22.21 11.02
CA ARG A 103 -12.72 20.97 10.23
C ARG A 103 -11.38 20.85 9.49
N PHE A 104 -10.64 21.95 9.31
CA PHE A 104 -9.41 21.98 8.53
C PHE A 104 -8.35 21.02 9.07
N SER A 105 -8.06 21.06 10.37
CA SER A 105 -7.07 20.16 10.98
C SER A 105 -7.46 18.68 10.87
N ARG A 106 -8.76 18.36 10.84
CA ARG A 106 -9.26 17.00 10.64
C ARG A 106 -9.09 16.55 9.19
N ALA A 107 -9.41 17.43 8.24
CA ALA A 107 -9.24 17.17 6.81
C ALA A 107 -7.76 16.96 6.46
N VAL A 108 -6.86 17.83 6.94
CA VAL A 108 -5.40 17.68 6.81
C VAL A 108 -4.93 16.35 7.38
N ARG A 109 -5.36 15.99 8.59
CA ARG A 109 -4.97 14.72 9.22
C ARG A 109 -5.40 13.51 8.38
N ARG A 110 -6.64 13.50 7.89
CA ARG A 110 -7.17 12.40 7.07
C ARG A 110 -6.49 12.31 5.71
N LEU A 111 -6.19 13.44 5.09
CA LEU A 111 -5.45 13.52 3.84
C LEU A 111 -4.00 13.02 4.01
N ALA A 112 -3.30 13.46 5.06
CA ALA A 112 -1.95 13.00 5.38
C ALA A 112 -1.90 11.48 5.67
N GLN A 113 -2.95 10.94 6.29
CA GLN A 113 -3.09 9.49 6.53
C GLN A 113 -3.46 8.71 5.26
N GLY A 114 -3.81 9.38 4.15
CA GLY A 114 -4.32 8.74 2.94
C GLY A 114 -5.75 8.21 3.06
N SER A 115 -6.47 8.57 4.13
CA SER A 115 -7.86 8.19 4.32
C SER A 115 -8.84 9.03 3.51
N PHE A 116 -8.42 10.22 3.06
CA PHE A 116 -9.14 11.09 2.15
C PHE A 116 -8.29 11.35 0.92
N SER A 117 -8.94 11.39 -0.24
CA SER A 117 -8.44 12.08 -1.43
C SER A 117 -8.45 13.59 -1.23
N PHE A 118 -7.73 14.32 -2.09
CA PHE A 118 -7.74 15.79 -2.09
C PHE A 118 -9.16 16.37 -2.23
N GLY A 119 -9.97 15.80 -3.14
CA GLY A 119 -11.36 16.24 -3.35
C GLY A 119 -12.25 16.04 -2.13
N GLU A 120 -12.11 14.92 -1.41
CA GLU A 120 -12.86 14.67 -0.17
C GLU A 120 -12.43 15.62 0.95
N ALA A 121 -11.13 15.94 1.03
CA ALA A 121 -10.62 16.91 2.00
C ALA A 121 -11.14 18.33 1.72
N LEU A 122 -11.17 18.76 0.45
CA LEU A 122 -11.76 20.04 0.05
C LEU A 122 -13.25 20.10 0.40
N ALA A 123 -14.01 19.04 0.10
CA ALA A 123 -15.43 18.97 0.42
C ALA A 123 -15.68 19.05 1.94
N GLU A 124 -14.82 18.41 2.75
CA GLU A 124 -14.92 18.46 4.21
C GLU A 124 -14.64 19.86 4.78
N VAL A 125 -13.67 20.59 4.21
CA VAL A 125 -13.36 21.97 4.61
C VAL A 125 -14.46 22.95 4.18
N ALA A 126 -15.06 22.74 3.01
CA ALA A 126 -16.12 23.59 2.46
C ALA A 126 -17.49 23.41 3.12
N ARG A 127 -17.70 22.36 3.92
CA ARG A 127 -18.95 22.17 4.68
C ARG A 127 -19.03 23.21 5.79
N ASN A 128 -19.81 24.26 5.56
CA ASN A 128 -20.32 25.14 6.60
C ASN A 128 -21.36 24.40 7.46
N ASP A 129 -21.33 24.61 8.77
CA ASP A 129 -22.46 24.26 9.65
C ASP A 129 -23.64 25.20 9.41
#